data_AF-A0A2N2YER1-F1
#
_entry.id   AF-A0A2N2YER1-F1
#
_cell.length_a   1.000
_cell.length_b   1.000
_cell.length_c   1.000
_cell.angle_alpha   90.00
_cell.angle_beta   90.00
_cell.angle_gamma   90.00
#
_symmetry.space_group_name_H-M   'P 1'
#
loop_
_entity.id
_entity.type
_entity.pdbx_description
1 polymer ?
#
loop_
_entity_poly.entity_id
_entity_poly.type
_entity_poly.pdbx_seq_one_letter_code
_entity_poly.pdbx_strand_id
1 'polypeptide(L)'
;MIQKVSEETQGEDGRWQFVLEERTFLCLTDQNNNRMRIMTPITEVENLSEEELKHALSANFHTALDVKYAISNKILWSVFIHPLKELTENQIIDAISQVFYAAETFGTIYSSTNLIFPGNTQNNELDEVEPKNTKVLKLQKG
;
A
#
# COMPACT_ATOMS: atom_id res chain seq x y z
N MET A 1 18.12 -3.50 -13.12
CA MET A 1 16.87 -2.85 -12.66
C MET A 1 16.55 -3.17 -11.20
N ILE A 2 16.36 -4.43 -10.79
CA ILE A 2 15.97 -4.75 -9.40
C ILE A 2 17.15 -4.66 -8.40
N GLN A 3 18.38 -4.93 -8.85
CA GLN A 3 19.60 -4.75 -8.04
C GLN A 3 19.86 -3.30 -7.59
N LYS A 4 19.19 -2.31 -8.16
CA LYS A 4 19.31 -0.90 -7.74
C LYS A 4 18.43 -0.56 -6.54
N VAL A 5 17.47 -1.41 -6.18
CA VAL A 5 16.43 -1.13 -5.16
C VAL A 5 16.67 -1.90 -3.87
N SER A 6 17.47 -2.97 -3.87
CA SER A 6 17.72 -3.79 -2.68
C SER A 6 19.08 -4.47 -2.72
N GLU A 7 19.75 -4.50 -1.57
CA GLU A 7 21.07 -5.11 -1.35
C GLU A 7 21.01 -6.65 -1.32
N GLU A 8 19.84 -7.24 -1.04
CA GLU A 8 19.60 -8.68 -1.04
C GLU A 8 18.61 -9.06 -2.14
N THR A 9 19.13 -9.33 -3.33
CA THR A 9 18.33 -9.87 -4.43
C THR A 9 18.62 -11.35 -4.61
N GLN A 10 17.62 -12.20 -4.36
CA GLN A 10 17.68 -13.63 -4.64
C GLN A 10 16.69 -13.97 -5.77
N GLY A 11 17.13 -14.72 -6.78
CA GLY A 11 16.28 -14.99 -7.94
C GLY A 11 16.95 -15.73 -9.10
N GLU A 12 16.10 -16.38 -9.90
CA GLU A 12 16.41 -16.87 -11.26
C GLU A 12 15.73 -15.96 -12.29
N ASP A 13 16.05 -16.07 -13.58
CA ASP A 13 15.45 -15.24 -14.63
C ASP A 13 13.91 -15.22 -14.52
N GLY A 14 13.35 -14.04 -14.25
CA GLY A 14 11.91 -13.81 -14.13
C GLY A 14 11.33 -13.92 -12.72
N ARG A 15 12.13 -14.17 -11.68
CA ARG A 15 11.68 -14.18 -10.29
C ARG A 15 12.69 -13.51 -9.38
N TRP A 16 12.32 -12.43 -8.73
CA TRP A 16 13.19 -11.70 -7.82
C TRP A 16 12.51 -11.47 -6.48
N GLN A 17 13.20 -11.78 -5.41
CA GLN A 17 12.81 -11.42 -4.06
C GLN A 17 13.74 -10.34 -3.52
N PHE A 18 13.18 -9.37 -2.79
CA PHE A 18 13.92 -8.30 -2.16
C PHE A 18 13.20 -7.77 -0.92
N VAL A 19 13.91 -7.02 -0.08
CA VAL A 19 13.36 -6.42 1.15
C VAL A 19 13.43 -4.89 1.07
N LEU A 20 12.36 -4.22 1.53
CA LEU A 20 12.24 -2.77 1.68
C LEU A 20 11.53 -2.48 3.00
N GLU A 21 12.13 -1.68 3.90
CA GLU A 21 11.53 -1.32 5.21
C GLU A 21 10.98 -2.56 5.96
N GLU A 22 11.82 -3.60 6.08
CA GLU A 22 11.50 -4.90 6.72
C GLU A 22 10.41 -5.73 6.01
N ARG A 23 9.82 -5.23 4.92
CA ARG A 23 8.79 -5.92 4.13
C ARG A 23 9.41 -6.67 2.96
N THR A 24 9.05 -7.94 2.82
CA THR A 24 9.49 -8.79 1.71
C THR A 24 8.62 -8.58 0.47
N PHE A 25 9.26 -8.28 -0.66
CA PHE A 25 8.65 -8.15 -1.96
C PHE A 25 9.04 -9.31 -2.88
N LEU A 26 8.14 -9.62 -3.79
CA LEU A 26 8.34 -10.56 -4.88
C LEU A 26 7.99 -9.87 -6.20
N CYS A 27 8.94 -9.87 -7.13
CA CYS A 27 8.74 -9.48 -8.52
C CYS A 27 8.79 -10.72 -9.40
N LEU A 28 7.71 -10.97 -10.14
CA LEU A 28 7.60 -12.06 -11.10
C LEU A 28 7.43 -11.47 -12.49
N THR A 29 8.18 -11.97 -13.47
CA THR A 29 7.96 -11.63 -14.88
C THR A 29 7.73 -12.88 -15.71
N ASP A 30 6.86 -12.73 -16.70
CA ASP A 30 6.52 -13.72 -17.69
C ASP A 30 6.67 -13.05 -19.06
N GLN A 31 7.80 -13.34 -19.73
CA GLN A 31 8.10 -12.77 -21.04
C GLN A 31 7.13 -13.28 -22.12
N ASN A 32 6.68 -14.53 -22.02
CA ASN A 32 5.79 -15.15 -23.01
C ASN A 32 4.42 -14.46 -23.00
N ASN A 33 3.88 -14.19 -21.80
CA ASN A 33 2.58 -13.54 -21.64
C ASN A 33 2.68 -12.00 -21.53
N ASN A 34 3.88 -11.42 -21.67
CA ASN A 34 4.15 -9.99 -21.50
C ASN A 34 3.59 -9.45 -20.17
N ARG A 35 3.94 -10.07 -19.04
CA ARG A 35 3.43 -9.65 -17.73
C ARG A 35 4.54 -9.52 -16.71
N MET A 36 4.40 -8.53 -15.85
CA MET A 36 5.18 -8.32 -14.65
C MET A 36 4.19 -8.22 -13.48
N ARG A 37 4.59 -8.74 -12.33
CA ARG A 37 3.89 -8.61 -11.07
C ARG A 37 4.88 -8.21 -9.98
N ILE A 38 4.64 -7.11 -9.30
CA ILE A 38 5.32 -6.76 -8.04
C ILE A 38 4.29 -6.92 -6.93
N MET A 39 4.65 -7.63 -5.87
CA MET A 39 3.73 -7.91 -4.78
C MET A 39 4.43 -8.11 -3.45
N THR A 40 3.68 -7.88 -2.38
CA THR A 40 4.07 -8.19 -0.99
C THR A 40 2.90 -8.88 -0.29
N PRO A 41 3.16 -9.86 0.59
CA PRO A 41 2.14 -10.37 1.47
C PRO A 41 1.73 -9.30 2.48
N ILE A 42 0.47 -9.34 2.91
CA ILE A 42 -0.09 -8.47 3.96
C ILE A 42 -0.40 -9.30 5.20
N THR A 43 -1.32 -10.24 5.09
CA THR A 43 -1.75 -11.10 6.20
C THR A 43 -2.40 -12.38 5.70
N GLU A 44 -2.56 -13.38 6.56
CA GLU A 44 -3.30 -14.59 6.26
C GLU A 44 -4.82 -14.30 6.20
N VAL A 45 -5.52 -14.97 5.30
CA VAL A 45 -6.98 -14.78 5.12
C VAL A 45 -7.75 -15.17 6.38
N GLU A 46 -7.23 -16.09 7.19
CA GLU A 46 -7.85 -16.47 8.46
C GLU A 46 -7.85 -15.35 9.52
N ASN A 47 -6.96 -14.37 9.37
CA ASN A 47 -6.91 -13.19 10.24
C ASN A 47 -7.81 -12.05 9.76
N LEU A 48 -8.46 -12.20 8.60
CA LEU A 48 -9.30 -11.15 8.02
C LEU A 48 -10.74 -11.26 8.51
N SER A 49 -11.29 -10.11 8.91
CA SER A 49 -12.73 -9.94 9.03
C SER A 49 -13.40 -9.77 7.65
N GLU A 50 -14.70 -10.06 7.59
CA GLU A 50 -15.49 -9.84 6.38
C GLU A 50 -15.52 -8.36 5.96
N GLU A 51 -15.51 -7.45 6.95
CA GLU A 51 -15.52 -6.01 6.71
C GLU A 51 -14.19 -5.52 6.11
N GLU A 52 -13.04 -6.00 6.59
CA GLU A 52 -11.74 -5.70 5.97
C GLU A 52 -11.66 -6.18 4.52
N LEU A 53 -12.26 -7.35 4.22
CA LEU A 53 -12.32 -7.85 2.85
C LEU A 53 -13.19 -6.97 1.95
N LYS A 54 -14.37 -6.53 2.43
CA LYS A 54 -15.23 -5.59 1.70
C LYS A 54 -14.55 -4.25 1.47
N HIS A 55 -13.86 -3.72 2.48
CA HIS A 55 -13.09 -2.47 2.36
C HIS A 55 -11.96 -2.62 1.33
N ALA A 56 -11.21 -3.73 1.36
CA ALA A 56 -10.17 -4.00 0.37
C ALA A 56 -10.73 -4.09 -1.06
N LEU A 57 -11.88 -4.75 -1.24
CA LEU A 57 -12.55 -4.83 -2.55
C LEU A 57 -13.09 -3.47 -3.02
N SER A 58 -13.63 -2.64 -2.12
CA SER A 58 -14.06 -1.29 -2.44
C SER A 58 -12.87 -0.39 -2.79
N ALA A 59 -11.78 -0.50 -2.02
CA ALA A 59 -10.54 0.23 -2.25
C ALA A 59 -9.90 -0.10 -3.60
N ASN A 60 -10.00 -1.36 -4.06
CA ASN A 60 -9.54 -1.75 -5.41
C ASN A 60 -10.16 -0.91 -6.53
N PHE A 61 -11.38 -0.41 -6.32
CA PHE A 61 -12.09 0.44 -7.27
C PHE A 61 -11.78 1.93 -7.08
N HIS A 62 -11.59 2.38 -5.83
CA HIS A 62 -11.47 3.80 -5.52
C HIS A 62 -10.04 4.28 -5.24
N THR A 63 -9.35 3.69 -4.27
CA THR A 63 -8.17 4.27 -3.60
C THR A 63 -6.87 3.49 -3.80
N ALA A 64 -6.94 2.23 -4.23
CA ALA A 64 -5.77 1.40 -4.51
C ALA A 64 -5.12 1.70 -5.88
N LEU A 65 -5.75 2.54 -6.70
CA LEU A 65 -5.26 2.94 -8.04
C LEU A 65 -4.87 1.71 -8.89
N ASP A 66 -3.60 1.61 -9.26
CA ASP A 66 -3.06 0.52 -10.08
C ASP A 66 -2.80 -0.77 -9.29
N VAL A 67 -2.80 -0.69 -7.96
CA VAL A 67 -2.65 -1.84 -7.06
C VAL A 67 -3.99 -2.51 -6.84
N LYS A 68 -3.93 -3.82 -6.57
CA LYS A 68 -5.06 -4.64 -6.15
C LYS A 68 -4.72 -5.41 -4.88
N TYR A 69 -5.63 -5.40 -3.93
CA TYR A 69 -5.71 -6.40 -2.86
C TYR A 69 -6.25 -7.69 -3.47
N ALA A 70 -5.47 -8.77 -3.39
CA ALA A 70 -5.81 -10.06 -3.99
C ALA A 70 -5.44 -11.23 -3.08
N ILE A 71 -6.28 -12.27 -3.05
CA ILE A 71 -6.03 -13.47 -2.26
C ILE A 71 -5.37 -14.54 -3.14
N SER A 72 -4.29 -15.12 -2.65
CA SER A 72 -3.65 -16.31 -3.25
C SER A 72 -2.95 -17.12 -2.17
N ASN A 73 -3.10 -18.45 -2.23
CA ASN A 73 -2.51 -19.37 -1.26
C ASN A 73 -2.85 -19.02 0.20
N LYS A 74 -4.10 -18.63 0.47
CA LYS A 74 -4.59 -18.19 1.80
C LYS A 74 -3.90 -16.94 2.36
N ILE A 75 -3.16 -16.20 1.55
CA ILE A 75 -2.55 -14.92 1.92
C ILE A 75 -3.25 -13.80 1.14
N LEU A 76 -3.51 -12.68 1.80
CA LEU A 76 -3.86 -11.43 1.16
C LEU A 76 -2.58 -10.71 0.71
N TRP A 77 -2.57 -10.28 -0.53
CA TRP A 77 -1.45 -9.62 -1.18
C TRP A 77 -1.82 -8.20 -1.59
N SER A 78 -0.86 -7.28 -1.49
CA SER A 78 -0.83 -6.06 -2.29
C SER A 78 -0.10 -6.37 -3.58
N VAL A 79 -0.75 -6.13 -4.73
CA VAL A 79 -0.26 -6.58 -6.04
C VAL A 79 -0.40 -5.49 -7.09
N PHE A 80 0.70 -5.19 -7.78
CA PHE A 80 0.72 -4.40 -9.02
C PHE A 80 1.01 -5.32 -10.20
N ILE A 81 0.21 -5.23 -11.28
CA ILE A 81 0.34 -6.06 -12.48
C ILE A 81 0.44 -5.16 -13.70
N HIS A 82 1.47 -5.34 -14.53
CA HIS A 82 1.70 -4.49 -15.70
C HIS A 82 2.31 -5.26 -16.87
N PRO A 83 2.07 -4.85 -18.13
CA PRO A 83 2.81 -5.37 -19.27
C PRO A 83 4.32 -5.17 -19.15
N LEU A 84 5.12 -6.23 -19.35
CA LEU A 84 6.56 -6.17 -19.16
C LEU A 84 7.26 -5.23 -20.16
N LYS A 85 6.84 -5.27 -21.43
CA LYS A 85 7.46 -4.51 -22.53
C LYS A 85 7.26 -3.00 -22.45
N GLU A 86 6.24 -2.56 -21.72
CA GLU A 86 5.84 -1.14 -21.62
C GLU A 86 6.37 -0.50 -20.34
N LEU A 87 7.09 -1.26 -19.52
CA LEU A 87 7.54 -0.86 -18.20
C LEU A 87 8.86 -0.07 -18.28
N THR A 88 8.84 1.16 -17.79
CA THR A 88 10.02 2.02 -17.63
C THR A 88 10.64 1.89 -16.23
N GLU A 89 11.90 2.30 -16.06
CA GLU A 89 12.57 2.27 -14.74
C GLU A 89 11.81 3.07 -13.67
N ASN A 90 11.31 4.26 -14.01
CA ASN A 90 10.58 5.10 -13.07
C ASN A 90 9.26 4.44 -12.62
N GLN A 91 8.55 3.81 -13.55
CA GLN A 91 7.31 3.08 -13.24
C GLN A 91 7.55 1.89 -12.31
N ILE A 92 8.74 1.27 -12.33
CA ILE A 92 9.08 0.22 -11.36
C ILE A 92 9.15 0.81 -9.94
N ILE A 93 9.82 1.94 -9.78
CA ILE A 93 9.98 2.60 -8.47
C ILE A 93 8.61 3.05 -7.95
N ASP A 94 7.79 3.64 -8.83
CA ASP A 94 6.42 4.05 -8.50
C ASP A 94 5.56 2.84 -8.12
N ALA A 95 5.65 1.73 -8.87
CA ALA A 95 4.92 0.51 -8.60
C ALA A 95 5.31 -0.11 -7.25
N ILE A 96 6.61 -0.17 -6.93
CA ILE A 96 7.08 -0.66 -5.63
C ILE A 96 6.53 0.21 -4.49
N SER A 97 6.61 1.53 -4.64
CA SER A 97 6.06 2.48 -3.67
C SER A 97 4.55 2.28 -3.47
N GLN A 98 3.80 2.12 -4.56
CA GLN A 98 2.36 1.89 -4.49
C GLN A 98 2.00 0.58 -3.80
N VAL A 99 2.71 -0.50 -4.12
CA VAL A 99 2.52 -1.81 -3.49
C VAL A 99 2.85 -1.74 -2.00
N PHE A 100 3.91 -1.02 -1.63
CA PHE A 100 4.28 -0.75 -0.24
C PHE A 100 3.17 -0.03 0.51
N TYR A 101 2.72 1.13 0.02
CA TYR A 101 1.71 1.94 0.73
C TYR A 101 0.35 1.24 0.83
N ALA A 102 -0.06 0.48 -0.19
CA ALA A 102 -1.28 -0.32 -0.09
C ALA A 102 -1.16 -1.40 1.00
N ALA A 103 0.00 -2.02 1.16
CA ALA A 103 0.23 -2.96 2.24
C ALA A 103 0.28 -2.27 3.62
N GLU A 104 0.86 -1.08 3.70
CA GLU A 104 1.05 -0.33 4.94
C GLU A 104 -0.26 0.28 5.46
N THR A 105 -1.12 0.74 4.56
CA THR A 105 -2.39 1.38 4.91
C THR A 105 -3.57 0.40 4.99
N PHE A 106 -3.33 -0.89 4.75
CA PHE A 106 -4.32 -1.93 4.95
C PHE A 106 -4.82 -1.92 6.41
N GLY A 107 -6.13 -2.08 6.60
CA GLY A 107 -6.77 -1.97 7.92
C GLY A 107 -7.08 -0.54 8.36
N THR A 108 -6.63 0.48 7.62
CA THR A 108 -6.91 1.90 7.93
C THR A 108 -7.59 2.60 6.76
N ILE A 109 -6.83 3.22 5.85
CA ILE A 109 -7.35 4.02 4.73
C ILE A 109 -7.31 3.28 3.39
N TYR A 110 -6.68 2.11 3.32
CA TYR A 110 -6.64 1.25 2.13
C TYR A 110 -6.22 1.99 0.85
N SER A 111 -5.09 2.71 0.86
CA SER A 111 -4.60 3.57 -0.22
C SER A 111 -3.23 3.13 -0.73
N SER A 112 -3.01 3.17 -2.05
CA SER A 112 -1.69 2.91 -2.64
C SER A 112 -0.78 4.13 -2.66
N THR A 113 -1.16 5.22 -2.00
CA THR A 113 -0.33 6.43 -1.89
C THR A 113 -0.35 6.94 -0.46
N ASN A 114 0.69 7.67 -0.07
CA ASN A 114 0.72 8.39 1.20
C ASN A 114 -0.23 9.61 1.23
N LEU A 115 -1.02 9.82 0.17
CA LEU A 115 -1.99 10.89 0.07
C LEU A 115 -3.33 10.41 0.64
N ILE A 116 -3.73 11.02 1.75
CA ILE A 116 -5.11 10.92 2.23
C ILE A 116 -5.95 11.79 1.30
N PHE A 117 -6.75 11.18 0.43
CA PHE A 117 -7.75 11.91 -0.35
C PHE A 117 -8.90 12.34 0.58
N PRO A 118 -9.21 13.64 0.72
CA PRO A 118 -10.32 14.14 1.55
C PRO A 118 -11.71 13.89 0.91
N GLY A 119 -11.88 12.76 0.22
CA GLY A 119 -12.95 12.52 -0.73
C GLY A 119 -13.95 11.44 -0.34
N ASN A 120 -14.01 11.00 0.92
CA ASN A 120 -15.13 10.20 1.42
C ASN A 120 -15.27 10.28 2.96
N THR A 121 -15.47 11.49 3.49
CA THR A 121 -16.11 11.63 4.81
C THR A 121 -17.60 11.38 4.64
N GLN A 122 -18.03 10.12 4.66
CA GLN A 122 -19.38 9.83 5.13
C GLN A 122 -19.31 9.75 6.65
N ASN A 123 -19.70 10.87 7.26
CA ASN A 123 -20.26 11.05 8.61
C ASN A 123 -19.93 9.94 9.61
N ASN A 124 -18.85 10.13 10.37
CA ASN A 124 -18.91 9.83 11.79
C ASN A 124 -18.57 11.14 12.51
N GLU A 125 -19.54 11.62 13.26
CA GLU A 125 -19.49 12.80 14.11
C GLU A 125 -18.23 12.72 14.98
N LEU A 126 -17.26 13.60 14.70
CA LEU A 126 -16.25 13.95 15.68
C LEU A 126 -16.93 14.92 16.64
N ASP A 127 -17.30 14.42 17.80
CA ASP A 127 -17.69 15.23 18.95
C ASP A 127 -16.70 16.41 19.09
N GLU A 128 -17.22 17.62 18.97
CA GLU A 128 -16.51 18.83 19.33
C GLU A 128 -16.13 18.75 20.81
N VAL A 129 -14.91 18.35 21.10
CA VAL A 129 -14.35 18.52 22.45
C VAL A 129 -14.06 20.00 22.64
N GLU A 130 -15.00 20.71 23.27
CA GLU A 130 -14.81 22.09 23.72
C GLU A 130 -13.49 22.22 24.53
N PRO A 131 -12.62 23.21 24.23
CA PRO A 131 -11.40 23.41 24.97
C PRO A 131 -11.70 23.97 26.36
N LYS A 132 -11.58 23.11 27.38
CA LYS A 132 -11.59 23.50 28.80
C LYS A 132 -10.37 24.39 29.13
N ASN A 133 -10.64 25.69 29.19
CA ASN A 133 -10.15 26.66 30.18
C ASN A 133 -8.70 26.47 30.70
N THR A 134 -7.71 27.06 30.02
CA THR A 134 -6.39 27.32 30.62
C THR A 134 -6.24 28.82 30.88
N LYS A 135 -6.26 29.18 32.17
CA LYS A 135 -5.95 30.53 32.67
C LYS A 135 -4.52 30.90 32.27
N VAL A 136 -4.36 31.90 31.39
CA VAL A 136 -3.05 32.53 31.14
C VAL A 136 -2.95 33.77 32.04
N LEU A 137 -1.91 33.76 32.88
CA LEU A 137 -1.55 34.85 33.79
C LEU A 137 -1.27 36.15 33.02
N LYS A 138 -1.76 37.26 33.57
CA LYS A 138 -1.41 38.62 33.15
C LYS A 138 0.07 38.90 33.42
N LEU A 139 0.81 39.30 32.38
CA LEU A 139 2.07 40.03 32.52
C LEU A 139 1.82 41.50 32.27
N GLN A 140 1.95 42.29 33.34
CA GLN A 140 2.02 43.75 33.30
C GLN A 140 3.32 44.18 32.61
N LYS A 141 3.24 45.22 31.79
CA LYS A 141 4.39 46.06 31.45
C LYS A 141 4.08 47.47 31.96
N GLY A 142 5.01 47.99 32.77
CA GLY A 142 5.05 49.39 33.20
C GLY A 142 5.66 50.30 32.14
#